data_AF-A0A6B2SRA0-F1
#
_entry.id   AF-A0A6B2SRA0-F1
#
_cell.length_a   1.000
_cell.length_b   1.000
_cell.length_c   1.000
_cell.angle_alpha   90.00
_cell.angle_beta   90.00
_cell.angle_gamma   90.00
#
_symmetry.space_group_name_H-M   'P 1'
#
loop_
_entity.id
_entity.type
_entity.pdbx_description
1 polymer ?
#
loop_
_entity_poly.entity_id
_entity_poly.type
_entity_poly.pdbx_seq_one_letter_code
_entity_poly.pdbx_strand_id
1 'polypeptide(L)'
;AVPAAREAADVVLPRAGGLAAIDHAVTAGRSSGVNIATYLRITLSSNLGNVIAMLTAALLLPFLPMLPAQVLVQNLCFDAAQLAFAHERPAPAALSRPTTLRPRAFLRLVTGFGVLNAVADLATFAVLALTAPGPTGTEDESLFHAGWFTENLLTQSLAMLLMRGAAYGTTAAGRRATPVTRAALALATAGILIPLSPLGPPLGMTPLPPTYYALLTLVLPLYGATVVQLRNKASVAHGSGGSGRGGPQ
;
A
#
# COMPACT_ATOMS: atom_id res chain seq x y z
N ALA A 1 30.99 -23.01 -23.35
CA ALA A 1 31.70 -22.54 -22.14
C ALA A 1 32.43 -23.72 -21.53
N VAL A 2 33.65 -23.49 -21.03
CA VAL A 2 34.38 -24.46 -20.21
C VAL A 2 33.57 -24.69 -18.92
N PRO A 3 33.43 -25.92 -18.39
CA PRO A 3 32.58 -26.22 -17.23
C PRO A 3 32.86 -25.32 -16.02
N ALA A 4 34.13 -25.04 -15.73
CA ALA A 4 34.55 -24.15 -14.65
C ALA A 4 33.99 -22.72 -14.78
N ALA A 5 33.91 -22.18 -16.01
CA ALA A 5 33.34 -20.85 -16.24
C ALA A 5 31.81 -20.84 -16.09
N ARG A 6 31.15 -22.00 -16.22
CA ARG A 6 29.70 -22.14 -16.00
C ARG A 6 29.38 -22.26 -14.51
N GLU A 7 30.21 -22.95 -13.75
CA GLU A 7 30.06 -23.10 -12.29
C GLU A 7 30.36 -21.81 -11.53
N ALA A 8 31.26 -20.97 -12.05
CA ALA A 8 31.63 -19.70 -11.43
C ALA A 8 30.73 -18.50 -11.82
N ALA A 9 29.74 -18.70 -12.71
CA ALA A 9 28.92 -17.60 -13.22
C ALA A 9 27.57 -17.47 -12.48
N ASP A 10 27.23 -16.26 -12.03
CA ASP A 10 25.92 -15.97 -11.42
C ASP A 10 24.75 -16.12 -12.41
N VAL A 11 25.02 -15.95 -13.71
CA VAL A 11 24.02 -16.06 -14.78
C VAL A 11 24.62 -16.85 -15.95
N VAL A 12 23.96 -17.93 -16.34
CA VAL A 12 24.33 -18.74 -17.50
C VAL A 12 23.32 -18.52 -18.62
N LEU A 13 23.76 -17.95 -19.73
CA LEU A 13 22.90 -17.68 -20.88
C LEU A 13 22.60 -18.97 -21.68
N PRO A 14 21.35 -19.16 -22.14
CA PRO A 14 21.02 -20.25 -23.03
C PRO A 14 21.73 -20.10 -24.39
N ARG A 15 22.06 -21.22 -25.02
CA ARG A 15 22.74 -21.24 -26.35
C ARG A 15 21.88 -20.61 -27.46
N ALA A 16 20.57 -20.71 -27.36
CA ALA A 16 19.63 -20.07 -28.27
C ALA A 16 19.27 -18.68 -27.73
N GLY A 17 19.44 -17.63 -28.55
CA GLY A 17 19.05 -16.24 -28.21
C GLY A 17 20.21 -15.24 -28.10
N GLY A 18 21.46 -15.68 -27.97
CA GLY A 18 22.64 -14.79 -28.03
C GLY A 18 22.54 -13.56 -27.12
N LEU A 19 22.94 -12.39 -27.63
CA LEU A 19 22.90 -11.12 -26.90
C LEU A 19 21.47 -10.62 -26.60
N ALA A 20 20.44 -11.10 -27.32
CA ALA A 20 19.05 -10.74 -27.04
C ALA A 20 18.56 -11.28 -25.68
N ALA A 21 19.15 -12.37 -25.20
CA ALA A 21 18.89 -12.88 -23.84
C ALA A 21 19.37 -11.91 -22.75
N ILE A 22 20.42 -11.12 -23.02
CA ILE A 22 20.93 -10.11 -22.09
C ILE A 22 19.96 -8.93 -22.02
N ASP A 23 19.45 -8.45 -23.16
CA ASP A 23 18.47 -7.36 -23.19
C ASP A 23 17.19 -7.73 -22.43
N HIS A 24 16.70 -8.96 -22.63
CA HIS A 24 15.56 -9.50 -21.88
C HIS A 24 15.85 -9.59 -20.37
N ALA A 25 17.03 -10.09 -19.98
CA ALA A 25 17.42 -10.19 -18.59
C ALA A 25 17.55 -8.82 -17.90
N VAL A 26 18.14 -7.83 -18.59
CA VAL A 26 18.24 -6.44 -18.08
C VAL A 26 16.86 -5.82 -17.93
N THR A 27 15.97 -6.00 -18.91
CA THR A 27 14.60 -5.48 -18.86
C THR A 27 13.81 -6.13 -17.73
N ALA A 28 13.89 -7.45 -17.58
CA ALA A 28 13.26 -8.17 -16.48
C ALA A 28 13.79 -7.72 -15.10
N GLY A 29 15.10 -7.49 -14.98
CA GLY A 29 15.72 -6.94 -13.78
C GLY A 29 15.22 -5.53 -13.44
N ARG A 30 15.07 -4.66 -14.45
CA ARG A 30 14.50 -3.31 -14.28
C ARG A 30 13.03 -3.39 -13.84
N SER A 31 12.24 -4.26 -14.46
CA SER A 31 10.83 -4.47 -14.06
C SER A 31 10.73 -4.96 -12.62
N SER A 32 11.51 -5.97 -12.25
CA SER A 32 11.57 -6.49 -10.87
C SER A 32 11.98 -5.40 -9.88
N GLY A 33 12.99 -4.59 -10.20
CA GLY A 33 13.42 -3.47 -9.37
C GLY A 33 12.33 -2.42 -9.14
N VAL A 34 11.56 -2.06 -10.17
CA VAL A 34 10.41 -1.14 -10.04
C VAL A 34 9.32 -1.76 -9.16
N ASN A 35 9.01 -3.05 -9.35
CA ASN A 35 7.98 -3.76 -8.60
C ASN A 35 8.36 -3.85 -7.11
N ILE A 36 9.59 -4.27 -6.79
CA ILE A 36 10.12 -4.36 -5.43
C ILE A 36 10.13 -2.98 -4.77
N ALA A 37 10.63 -1.95 -5.45
CA ALA A 37 10.66 -0.61 -4.89
C ALA A 37 9.26 -0.05 -4.64
N THR A 38 8.26 -0.43 -5.46
CA THR A 38 6.87 0.00 -5.26
C THR A 38 6.24 -0.73 -4.08
N TYR A 39 6.39 -2.06 -4.04
CA TYR A 39 6.01 -2.91 -2.91
C TYR A 39 6.54 -2.35 -1.59
N LEU A 40 7.87 -2.19 -1.47
CA LEU A 40 8.50 -1.71 -0.25
C LEU A 40 8.00 -0.33 0.20
N ARG A 41 7.76 0.59 -0.74
CA ARG A 41 7.18 1.90 -0.42
C ARG A 41 5.79 1.75 0.20
N ILE A 42 4.97 0.89 -0.37
CA ILE A 42 3.58 0.70 0.07
C ILE A 42 3.57 0.01 1.45
N THR A 43 4.29 -1.11 1.58
CA THR A 43 4.33 -1.92 2.81
C THR A 43 4.88 -1.12 3.98
N LEU A 44 6.04 -0.47 3.81
CA LEU A 44 6.68 0.25 4.90
C LEU A 44 5.90 1.50 5.31
N SER A 45 5.27 2.19 4.35
CA SER A 45 4.43 3.36 4.68
C SER A 45 3.19 2.95 5.47
N SER A 46 2.49 1.89 5.03
CA SER A 46 1.29 1.42 5.72
C SER A 46 1.62 0.87 7.10
N ASN A 47 2.65 0.04 7.24
CA ASN A 47 3.05 -0.51 8.53
C ASN A 47 3.51 0.59 9.50
N LEU A 48 4.26 1.59 9.03
CA LEU A 48 4.65 2.72 9.87
C LEU A 48 3.42 3.51 10.35
N GLY A 49 2.49 3.82 9.44
CA GLY A 49 1.27 4.53 9.77
C GLY A 49 0.43 3.76 10.79
N ASN A 50 0.22 2.47 10.55
CA ASN A 50 -0.51 1.58 11.45
C ASN A 50 0.10 1.55 12.86
N VAL A 51 1.44 1.45 12.97
CA VAL A 51 2.13 1.46 14.27
C VAL A 51 1.95 2.80 14.98
N ILE A 52 2.06 3.93 14.26
CA ILE A 52 1.85 5.27 14.85
C ILE A 52 0.39 5.41 15.32
N ALA A 53 -0.58 5.00 14.50
CA ALA A 53 -1.99 5.03 14.85
C ALA A 53 -2.29 4.15 16.07
N MET A 54 -1.79 2.92 16.09
CA MET A 54 -1.91 1.98 17.21
C MET A 54 -1.35 2.57 18.51
N LEU A 55 -0.13 3.11 18.48
CA LEU A 55 0.50 3.71 19.66
C LEU A 55 -0.28 4.92 20.18
N THR A 56 -0.75 5.76 19.26
CA THR A 56 -1.52 6.96 19.61
C THR A 56 -2.87 6.58 20.21
N ALA A 57 -3.59 5.64 19.59
CA ALA A 57 -4.88 5.19 20.07
C ALA A 57 -4.77 4.43 21.41
N ALA A 58 -3.72 3.63 21.61
CA ALA A 58 -3.47 2.95 22.89
C ALA A 58 -3.20 3.93 24.05
N LEU A 59 -2.75 5.16 23.77
CA LEU A 59 -2.59 6.23 24.78
C LEU A 59 -3.90 6.98 25.04
N LEU A 60 -4.82 7.01 24.07
CA LEU A 60 -6.07 7.78 24.14
C LEU A 60 -7.26 6.94 24.60
N LEU A 61 -7.24 5.63 24.36
CA LEU A 61 -8.33 4.70 24.65
C LEU A 61 -8.01 3.85 25.88
N PRO A 62 -9.03 3.47 26.67
CA PRO A 62 -8.84 2.61 27.84
C PRO A 62 -8.64 1.11 27.47
N PHE A 63 -8.70 0.77 26.18
CA PHE A 63 -8.58 -0.59 25.66
C PHE A 63 -7.62 -0.65 24.46
N LEU A 64 -7.19 -1.87 24.08
CA LEU A 64 -6.34 -2.05 22.90
C LEU A 64 -7.15 -1.78 21.63
N PRO A 65 -6.73 -0.85 20.76
CA PRO A 65 -7.54 -0.48 19.61
C PRO A 65 -7.69 -1.62 18.59
N MET A 66 -6.72 -2.55 18.51
CA MET A 66 -6.82 -3.78 17.72
C MET A 66 -6.06 -4.92 18.43
N LEU A 67 -6.64 -6.12 18.45
CA LEU A 67 -6.00 -7.28 19.06
C LEU A 67 -4.82 -7.79 18.21
N PRO A 68 -3.78 -8.39 18.83
CA PRO A 68 -2.63 -8.93 18.08
C PRO A 68 -3.02 -9.94 16.99
N ALA A 69 -4.04 -10.78 17.23
CA ALA A 69 -4.55 -11.72 16.23
C ALA A 69 -5.15 -11.00 15.01
N GLN A 70 -5.85 -9.88 15.22
CA GLN A 70 -6.44 -9.08 14.16
C GLN A 70 -5.34 -8.42 13.31
N VAL A 71 -4.28 -7.91 13.94
CA VAL A 71 -3.09 -7.36 13.25
C VAL A 71 -2.42 -8.43 12.37
N LEU A 72 -2.28 -9.66 12.86
CA LEU A 72 -1.71 -10.76 12.09
C LEU A 72 -2.55 -11.11 10.85
N VAL A 73 -3.86 -11.22 11.01
CA VAL A 73 -4.79 -11.47 9.89
C VAL A 73 -4.70 -10.33 8.87
N GLN A 74 -4.68 -9.10 9.34
CA GLN A 74 -4.55 -7.93 8.49
C GLN A 74 -3.26 -7.96 7.66
N ASN A 75 -2.11 -8.16 8.31
CA ASN A 75 -0.82 -8.23 7.63
C ASN A 75 -0.79 -9.39 6.62
N LEU A 76 -1.33 -10.55 6.99
CA LEU A 76 -1.44 -11.69 6.09
C LEU A 76 -2.26 -11.36 4.84
N CYS A 77 -3.44 -10.76 5.01
CA CYS A 77 -4.29 -10.38 3.89
C CYS A 77 -3.60 -9.33 2.99
N PHE A 78 -2.97 -8.33 3.59
CA PHE A 78 -2.31 -7.26 2.87
C PHE A 78 -1.08 -7.76 2.10
N ASP A 79 -0.20 -8.51 2.75
CA ASP A 79 1.01 -9.06 2.12
C ASP A 79 0.66 -10.05 1.00
N ALA A 80 -0.39 -10.86 1.19
CA ALA A 80 -0.91 -11.74 0.14
C ALA A 80 -1.41 -10.95 -1.08
N ALA A 81 -2.14 -9.84 -0.85
CA ALA A 81 -2.57 -8.97 -1.94
C ALA A 81 -1.39 -8.30 -2.67
N GLN A 82 -0.31 -8.00 -1.93
CA GLN A 82 0.89 -7.38 -2.48
C GLN A 82 1.70 -8.30 -3.40
N LEU A 83 1.54 -9.63 -3.31
CA LEU A 83 2.13 -10.57 -4.28
C LEU A 83 1.70 -10.25 -5.72
N ALA A 84 0.57 -9.59 -5.93
CA ALA A 84 0.14 -9.14 -7.25
C ALA A 84 1.13 -8.19 -7.93
N PHE A 85 1.97 -7.46 -7.17
CA PHE A 85 3.05 -6.64 -7.74
C PHE A 85 4.09 -7.47 -8.49
N ALA A 86 4.27 -8.75 -8.17
CA ALA A 86 5.17 -9.63 -8.93
C ALA A 86 4.69 -9.85 -10.38
N HIS A 87 3.38 -9.72 -10.62
CA HIS A 87 2.77 -9.88 -11.94
C HIS A 87 2.40 -8.57 -12.63
N GLU A 88 2.57 -7.43 -11.95
CA GLU A 88 2.30 -6.12 -12.50
C GLU A 88 3.41 -5.70 -13.47
N ARG A 89 3.04 -5.07 -14.59
CA ARG A 89 3.97 -4.64 -15.63
C ARG A 89 4.20 -3.13 -15.57
N PRO A 90 5.41 -2.64 -15.24
CA PRO A 90 5.70 -1.22 -15.24
C PRO A 90 5.51 -0.57 -16.61
N ALA A 91 5.24 0.75 -16.61
CA ALA A 91 5.18 1.51 -17.84
C ALA A 91 6.56 1.57 -18.52
N PRO A 92 6.65 1.63 -19.86
CA PRO A 92 7.93 1.71 -20.57
C PRO A 92 8.82 2.87 -20.10
N ALA A 93 8.21 4.01 -19.74
CA ALA A 93 8.93 5.16 -19.19
C ALA A 93 9.66 4.83 -17.88
N ALA A 94 9.08 3.98 -17.02
CA ALA A 94 9.69 3.55 -15.77
C ALA A 94 10.87 2.58 -15.96
N LEU A 95 10.97 1.93 -17.14
CA LEU A 95 12.05 1.00 -17.49
C LEU A 95 13.22 1.70 -18.22
N SER A 96 13.09 2.99 -18.53
CA SER A 96 14.12 3.78 -19.22
C SER A 96 15.41 3.93 -18.42
N ARG A 97 15.33 3.87 -17.08
CA ARG A 97 16.46 4.03 -16.16
C ARG A 97 16.45 2.93 -15.09
N PRO A 98 17.62 2.53 -14.55
CA PRO A 98 17.68 1.61 -13.44
C PRO A 98 16.99 2.19 -12.20
N THR A 99 16.27 1.33 -11.46
CA THR A 99 15.63 1.74 -10.21
C THR A 99 16.69 1.92 -9.13
N THR A 100 16.90 3.16 -8.67
CA THR A 100 17.82 3.45 -7.57
C THR A 100 17.05 3.60 -6.26
N LEU A 101 17.29 2.69 -5.30
CA LEU A 101 16.78 2.82 -3.93
C LEU A 101 17.71 3.75 -3.14
N ARG A 102 17.41 5.06 -3.15
CA ARG A 102 18.14 6.04 -2.32
C ARG A 102 17.56 6.01 -0.91
N PRO A 103 18.30 5.54 0.13
CA PRO A 103 17.72 5.31 1.45
C PRO A 103 17.05 6.56 2.05
N ARG A 104 17.71 7.73 1.97
CA ARG A 104 17.16 8.97 2.55
C ARG A 104 15.86 9.44 1.89
N ALA A 105 15.78 9.36 0.56
CA ALA A 105 14.58 9.76 -0.17
C ALA A 105 13.45 8.74 0.04
N PHE A 106 13.82 7.46 0.10
CA PHE A 106 12.91 6.36 0.37
C PHE A 106 12.30 6.46 1.77
N LEU A 107 13.12 6.62 2.81
CA LEU A 107 12.64 6.79 4.18
C LEU A 107 11.77 8.04 4.33
N ARG A 108 12.13 9.16 3.71
CA ARG A 108 11.31 10.39 3.75
C ARG A 108 9.91 10.20 3.16
N LEU A 109 9.81 9.42 2.09
CA LEU A 109 8.52 9.08 1.50
C LEU A 109 7.72 8.18 2.45
N VAL A 110 8.37 7.14 2.99
CA VAL A 110 7.75 6.21 3.95
C VAL A 110 7.24 6.94 5.18
N THR A 111 8.02 7.85 5.76
CA THR A 111 7.61 8.61 6.95
C THR A 111 6.51 9.60 6.63
N GLY A 112 6.60 10.34 5.52
CA GLY A 112 5.56 11.29 5.13
C GLY A 112 4.21 10.62 4.87
N PHE A 113 4.21 9.49 4.16
CA PHE A 113 2.99 8.71 3.92
C PHE A 113 2.48 8.00 5.17
N GLY A 114 3.38 7.44 5.99
CA GLY A 114 3.00 6.79 7.23
C GLY A 114 2.34 7.75 8.21
N VAL A 115 2.90 8.95 8.41
CA VAL A 115 2.29 9.99 9.25
C VAL A 115 0.94 10.41 8.70
N LEU A 116 0.80 10.57 7.38
CA LEU A 116 -0.50 10.88 6.78
C LEU A 116 -1.53 9.79 7.06
N ASN A 117 -1.15 8.52 6.88
CA ASN A 117 -2.03 7.40 7.15
C ASN A 117 -2.47 7.43 8.61
N ALA A 118 -1.53 7.60 9.54
CA ALA A 118 -1.83 7.68 10.96
C ALA A 118 -2.78 8.84 11.32
N VAL A 119 -2.66 9.99 10.66
CA VAL A 119 -3.59 11.12 10.85
C VAL A 119 -4.99 10.78 10.33
N ALA A 120 -5.08 10.08 9.19
CA ALA A 120 -6.36 9.61 8.68
C ALA A 120 -6.99 8.59 9.63
N ASP A 121 -6.21 7.59 10.07
CA ASP A 121 -6.64 6.57 11.04
C ASP A 121 -7.11 7.24 12.35
N LEU A 122 -6.39 8.25 12.85
CA LEU A 122 -6.78 9.01 14.05
C LEU A 122 -8.05 9.84 13.85
N ALA A 123 -8.25 10.42 12.66
CA ALA A 123 -9.49 11.11 12.33
C ALA A 123 -10.66 10.11 12.28
N THR A 124 -10.45 8.92 11.71
CA THR A 124 -11.40 7.81 11.75
C THR A 124 -11.73 7.45 13.20
N PHE A 125 -10.72 7.29 14.06
CA PHE A 125 -10.92 7.01 15.48
C PHE A 125 -11.72 8.09 16.19
N ALA A 126 -11.45 9.37 15.92
CA ALA A 126 -12.22 10.46 16.50
C ALA A 126 -13.69 10.38 16.09
N VAL A 127 -13.97 10.09 14.81
CA VAL A 127 -15.35 9.90 14.32
C VAL A 127 -16.02 8.69 14.96
N LEU A 128 -15.32 7.55 15.05
CA LEU A 128 -15.84 6.33 15.68
C LEU A 128 -16.09 6.53 17.18
N ALA A 129 -15.17 7.20 17.89
CA ALA A 129 -15.30 7.48 19.32
C ALA A 129 -16.43 8.48 19.63
N LEU A 130 -16.70 9.43 18.73
CA LEU A 130 -17.80 10.41 18.88
C LEU A 130 -19.17 9.85 18.49
N THR A 131 -19.21 8.76 17.71
CA THR A 131 -20.46 8.14 17.22
C THR A 131 -20.82 6.86 17.95
N ALA A 132 -19.85 6.20 18.61
CA ALA A 132 -20.10 5.11 19.53
C ALA A 132 -20.75 5.65 20.82
N PRO A 133 -21.77 4.98 21.38
CA PRO A 133 -22.40 5.36 22.63
C PRO A 133 -21.50 5.08 23.86
N GLY A 134 -20.44 5.87 24.01
CA GLY A 134 -19.57 5.93 25.19
C GLY A 134 -18.55 4.78 25.32
N PRO A 135 -17.37 4.99 25.93
CA PRO A 135 -16.26 4.03 25.89
C PRO A 135 -16.31 2.97 27.02
N THR A 136 -17.49 2.64 27.56
CA THR A 136 -17.60 1.89 28.82
C THR A 136 -18.21 0.48 28.71
N GLY A 137 -18.55 0.01 27.51
CA GLY A 137 -19.10 -1.33 27.26
C GLY A 137 -18.15 -2.25 26.48
N THR A 138 -18.21 -3.56 26.73
CA THR A 138 -17.47 -4.60 25.96
C THR A 138 -17.98 -4.74 24.52
N GLU A 139 -19.24 -4.41 24.26
CA GLU A 139 -19.78 -4.35 22.90
C GLU A 139 -19.13 -3.23 22.06
N ASP A 140 -18.84 -2.08 22.68
CA ASP A 140 -18.22 -0.94 21.99
C ASP A 140 -16.76 -1.24 21.57
N GLU A 141 -16.03 -2.04 22.35
CA GLU A 141 -14.67 -2.47 22.01
C GLU A 141 -14.66 -3.37 20.76
N SER A 142 -15.55 -4.36 20.70
CA SER A 142 -15.64 -5.28 19.55
C SER A 142 -16.05 -4.58 18.25
N LEU A 143 -16.90 -3.55 18.35
CA LEU A 143 -17.30 -2.69 17.24
C LEU A 143 -16.14 -1.80 16.78
N PHE A 144 -15.37 -1.26 17.72
CA PHE A 144 -14.17 -0.49 17.40
C PHE A 144 -13.13 -1.33 16.68
N HIS A 145 -12.84 -2.54 17.18
CA HIS A 145 -11.92 -3.49 16.56
C HIS A 145 -12.32 -3.82 15.12
N ALA A 146 -13.59 -4.18 14.92
CA ALA A 146 -14.11 -4.54 13.61
C ALA A 146 -14.14 -3.33 12.64
N GLY A 147 -14.44 -2.14 13.16
CA GLY A 147 -14.49 -0.90 12.38
C GLY A 147 -13.12 -0.46 11.92
N TRP A 148 -12.14 -0.45 12.84
CA TRP A 148 -10.78 -0.13 12.47
C TRP A 148 -10.15 -1.19 11.56
N PHE A 149 -10.39 -2.48 11.83
CA PHE A 149 -9.92 -3.55 10.94
C PHE A 149 -10.42 -3.34 9.51
N THR A 150 -11.71 -3.08 9.35
CA THR A 150 -12.32 -2.82 8.03
C THR A 150 -11.70 -1.60 7.38
N GLU A 151 -11.61 -0.48 8.12
CA GLU A 151 -11.05 0.76 7.61
C GLU A 151 -9.60 0.59 7.14
N ASN A 152 -8.78 -0.08 7.94
CA ASN A 152 -7.35 -0.21 7.70
C ASN A 152 -7.06 -1.13 6.50
N LEU A 153 -7.83 -2.21 6.30
CA LEU A 153 -7.75 -3.01 5.06
C LEU A 153 -8.19 -2.22 3.82
N LEU A 154 -9.21 -1.37 3.96
CA LEU A 154 -9.71 -0.53 2.88
C LEU A 154 -8.72 0.59 2.51
N THR A 155 -8.10 1.25 3.48
CA THR A 155 -7.05 2.26 3.23
C THR A 155 -5.81 1.61 2.62
N GLN A 156 -5.41 0.43 3.09
CA GLN A 156 -4.35 -0.39 2.48
C GLN A 156 -4.63 -0.75 1.02
N SER A 157 -5.86 -1.20 0.72
CA SER A 157 -6.30 -1.46 -0.66
C SER A 157 -6.21 -0.21 -1.53
N LEU A 158 -6.68 0.93 -1.02
CA LEU A 158 -6.63 2.19 -1.76
C LEU A 158 -5.19 2.67 -1.96
N ALA A 159 -4.35 2.52 -0.94
CA ALA A 159 -2.93 2.84 -0.98
C ALA A 159 -2.20 2.07 -2.08
N MET A 160 -2.52 0.78 -2.29
CA MET A 160 -1.99 -0.01 -3.41
C MET A 160 -2.32 0.62 -4.77
N LEU A 161 -3.55 1.11 -4.93
CA LEU A 161 -4.02 1.71 -6.19
C LEU A 161 -3.48 3.12 -6.44
N LEU A 162 -3.31 3.91 -5.37
CA LEU A 162 -2.86 5.30 -5.49
C LEU A 162 -1.35 5.42 -5.61
N MET A 163 -0.60 4.63 -4.83
CA MET A 163 0.87 4.69 -4.83
C MET A 163 1.52 4.01 -6.02
N ARG A 164 0.84 3.06 -6.68
CA ARG A 164 1.34 2.51 -7.94
C ARG A 164 1.40 3.56 -9.06
N GLY A 165 0.51 4.56 -9.05
CA GLY A 165 0.18 5.35 -10.24
C GLY A 165 1.35 5.97 -11.02
N ALA A 166 2.43 6.36 -10.34
CA ALA A 166 3.61 6.97 -10.97
C ALA A 166 4.47 6.00 -11.80
N ALA A 167 4.54 4.72 -11.40
CA ALA A 167 5.39 3.73 -12.07
C ALA A 167 4.67 2.94 -13.18
N TYR A 168 3.34 2.93 -13.15
CA TYR A 168 2.50 2.09 -14.02
C TYR A 168 1.60 2.90 -14.97
N GLY A 169 1.74 4.24 -15.01
CA GLY A 169 1.12 5.08 -16.04
C GLY A 169 -0.41 5.18 -15.97
N THR A 170 -0.96 5.35 -14.76
CA THR A 170 -2.41 5.22 -14.50
C THR A 170 -3.29 6.39 -14.99
N THR A 171 -2.86 7.20 -15.96
CA THR A 171 -3.62 8.43 -16.33
C THR A 171 -4.37 8.39 -17.65
N ALA A 172 -4.23 7.39 -18.53
CA ALA A 172 -5.06 7.39 -19.76
C ALA A 172 -5.20 6.07 -20.54
N ALA A 173 -4.34 5.08 -20.37
CA ALA A 173 -4.29 3.93 -21.29
C ALA A 173 -4.70 2.62 -20.64
N GLY A 174 -5.99 2.27 -20.75
CA GLY A 174 -6.46 0.88 -20.66
C GLY A 174 -7.32 0.55 -19.43
N ARG A 175 -8.64 0.51 -19.64
CA ARG A 175 -9.69 0.06 -18.71
C ARG A 175 -9.65 -1.45 -18.42
N ARG A 176 -8.48 -2.06 -18.22
CA ARG A 176 -8.36 -3.48 -17.85
C ARG A 176 -7.90 -3.61 -16.40
N ALA A 177 -8.59 -4.44 -15.64
CA ALA A 177 -8.22 -4.75 -14.25
C ALA A 177 -6.86 -5.45 -14.23
N THR A 178 -5.84 -4.73 -13.77
CA THR A 178 -4.49 -5.28 -13.62
C THR A 178 -4.46 -6.28 -12.45
N PRO A 179 -3.43 -7.15 -12.35
CA PRO A 179 -3.23 -7.99 -11.17
C PRO A 179 -3.37 -7.23 -9.84
N VAL A 180 -2.74 -6.06 -9.73
CA VAL A 180 -2.83 -5.22 -8.52
C VAL A 180 -4.24 -4.69 -8.30
N THR A 181 -4.98 -4.32 -9.36
CA THR A 181 -6.38 -3.88 -9.21
C THR A 181 -7.29 -4.99 -8.70
N ARG A 182 -7.11 -6.21 -9.21
CA ARG A 182 -7.88 -7.37 -8.73
C ARG A 182 -7.54 -7.72 -7.29
N ALA A 183 -6.26 -7.69 -6.93
CA ALA A 183 -5.82 -7.95 -5.56
C ALA A 183 -6.29 -6.88 -4.57
N ALA A 184 -6.23 -5.60 -4.95
CA ALA A 184 -6.77 -4.51 -4.14
C ALA A 184 -8.29 -4.65 -3.94
N LEU A 185 -9.04 -5.01 -4.98
CA LEU A 185 -10.48 -5.25 -4.86
C LEU A 185 -10.77 -6.46 -3.97
N ALA A 186 -10.01 -7.55 -4.11
CA ALA A 186 -10.13 -8.72 -3.25
C ALA A 186 -9.82 -8.38 -1.78
N LEU A 187 -8.79 -7.57 -1.53
CA LEU A 187 -8.42 -7.11 -0.19
C LEU A 187 -9.52 -6.23 0.42
N ALA A 188 -10.07 -5.29 -0.34
CA ALA A 188 -11.18 -4.45 0.11
C ALA A 188 -12.42 -5.29 0.42
N THR A 189 -12.72 -6.28 -0.42
CA THR A 189 -13.81 -7.22 -0.20
C THR A 189 -13.58 -8.05 1.06
N ALA A 190 -12.35 -8.53 1.29
CA ALA A 190 -11.99 -9.26 2.50
C ALA A 190 -12.16 -8.39 3.76
N GLY A 191 -11.76 -7.12 3.71
CA GLY A 191 -11.94 -6.18 4.82
C GLY A 191 -13.40 -6.01 5.25
N ILE A 192 -14.33 -6.05 4.30
CA ILE A 192 -15.78 -5.96 4.59
C ILE A 192 -16.34 -7.31 5.03
N LEU A 193 -15.93 -8.41 4.39
CA LEU A 193 -16.53 -9.73 4.62
C LEU A 193 -16.00 -10.43 5.87
N ILE A 194 -14.74 -10.23 6.27
CA ILE A 194 -14.15 -10.92 7.43
C ILE A 194 -14.94 -10.63 8.72
N PRO A 195 -15.24 -9.36 9.09
CA PRO A 195 -16.04 -9.06 10.28
C PRO A 195 -17.47 -9.60 10.21
N LEU A 196 -18.04 -9.72 9.01
CA LEU A 196 -19.39 -10.26 8.76
C LEU A 196 -19.42 -11.81 8.71
N SER A 197 -18.26 -12.44 8.61
CA SER A 197 -18.11 -13.89 8.46
C SER A 197 -18.09 -14.60 9.82
N PRO A 198 -18.27 -15.93 9.86
CA PRO A 198 -18.08 -16.71 11.10
C PRO A 198 -16.66 -16.65 11.67
N LEU A 199 -15.69 -16.06 10.94
CA LEU A 199 -14.34 -15.79 11.44
C LEU A 199 -14.27 -14.54 12.34
N GLY A 200 -15.31 -13.68 12.35
CA GLY A 200 -15.36 -12.49 13.19
C GLY A 200 -15.34 -12.78 14.69
N PRO A 201 -16.27 -13.59 15.23
CA PRO A 201 -16.33 -13.91 16.65
C PRO A 201 -15.03 -14.48 17.26
N PRO A 202 -14.33 -15.47 16.65
CA PRO A 202 -13.06 -15.95 17.19
C PRO A 202 -11.92 -14.92 17.11
N LEU A 203 -12.07 -13.88 16.30
CA LEU A 203 -11.15 -12.74 16.22
C LEU A 203 -11.54 -11.58 17.15
N GLY A 204 -12.61 -11.71 17.96
CA GLY A 204 -13.10 -10.65 18.83
C GLY A 204 -13.84 -9.53 18.08
N MET A 205 -14.32 -9.80 16.86
CA MET A 205 -15.05 -8.83 16.03
C MET A 205 -16.54 -9.12 16.03
N THR A 206 -17.34 -8.05 16.03
CA THR A 206 -18.79 -8.10 15.83
C THR A 206 -19.19 -7.49 14.48
N PRO A 207 -20.32 -7.92 13.89
CA PRO A 207 -20.83 -7.35 12.65
C PRO A 207 -21.08 -5.85 12.82
N LEU A 208 -20.52 -5.04 11.90
CA LEU A 208 -20.68 -3.59 11.95
C LEU A 208 -22.12 -3.16 11.65
N PRO A 209 -22.70 -2.23 12.43
CA PRO A 209 -23.96 -1.59 12.07
C PRO A 209 -23.84 -0.84 10.74
N PRO A 210 -24.92 -0.76 9.93
CA PRO A 210 -24.91 -0.05 8.64
C PRO A 210 -24.43 1.41 8.72
N THR A 211 -24.62 2.07 9.86
CA THR A 211 -24.14 3.44 10.12
C THR A 211 -22.63 3.57 10.04
N TYR A 212 -21.88 2.56 10.50
CA TYR A 212 -20.42 2.55 10.43
C TYR A 212 -19.92 2.43 8.99
N TYR A 213 -20.61 1.64 8.15
CA TYR A 213 -20.31 1.60 6.72
C TYR A 213 -20.56 2.95 6.03
N ALA A 214 -21.59 3.70 6.44
CA ALA A 214 -21.83 5.05 5.94
C ALA A 214 -20.69 6.03 6.34
N LEU A 215 -20.17 5.94 7.58
CA LEU A 215 -19.02 6.74 8.01
C LEU A 215 -17.75 6.37 7.24
N LEU A 216 -17.51 5.07 7.00
CA LEU A 216 -16.40 4.60 6.16
C LEU A 216 -16.49 5.15 4.74
N THR A 217 -17.69 5.23 4.16
CA THR A 217 -17.88 5.84 2.83
C THR A 217 -17.58 7.34 2.79
N LEU A 218 -17.51 8.04 3.93
CA LEU A 218 -17.10 9.44 4.02
C LEU A 218 -15.59 9.59 4.22
N VAL A 219 -15.01 8.76 5.10
CA VAL A 219 -13.58 8.79 5.46
C VAL A 219 -12.69 8.34 4.29
N LEU A 220 -13.05 7.25 3.61
CA LEU A 220 -12.23 6.69 2.53
C LEU A 220 -11.98 7.67 1.38
N PRO A 221 -13.00 8.40 0.86
CA PRO A 221 -12.78 9.42 -0.16
C PRO A 221 -11.90 10.56 0.32
N LEU A 222 -12.02 10.98 1.59
CA LEU A 222 -11.19 12.05 2.16
C LEU A 222 -9.72 11.62 2.25
N TYR A 223 -9.47 10.40 2.70
CA TYR A 223 -8.13 9.79 2.69
C TYR A 223 -7.58 9.71 1.26
N GLY A 224 -8.37 9.18 0.31
CA GLY A 224 -8.00 9.08 -1.10
C GLY A 224 -7.68 10.44 -1.72
N ALA A 225 -8.50 11.47 -1.46
CA ALA A 225 -8.29 12.83 -1.92
C ALA A 225 -6.97 13.41 -1.38
N THR A 226 -6.68 13.18 -0.10
CA THR A 226 -5.45 13.67 0.54
C THR A 226 -4.21 13.02 -0.04
N VAL A 227 -4.25 11.71 -0.25
CA VAL A 227 -3.17 10.95 -0.93
C VAL A 227 -2.94 11.46 -2.35
N VAL A 228 -4.02 11.69 -3.11
CA VAL A 228 -3.93 12.22 -4.48
C VAL A 228 -3.32 13.63 -4.49
N GLN A 229 -3.73 14.52 -3.59
CA GLN A 229 -3.18 15.87 -3.50
C GLN A 229 -1.69 15.86 -3.17
N LEU A 230 -1.24 15.02 -2.25
CA LEU A 230 0.17 14.89 -1.90
C LEU A 230 1.00 14.34 -3.04
N ARG A 231 0.49 13.33 -3.76
CA ARG A 231 1.12 12.83 -4.98
C ARG A 231 1.27 13.94 -6.03
N ASN A 232 0.22 14.75 -6.22
CA ASN A 232 0.25 15.85 -7.18
C ASN A 232 1.26 16.92 -6.75
N LYS A 233 1.30 17.33 -5.47
CA LYS A 233 2.32 18.26 -4.94
C LYS A 233 3.75 17.73 -5.12
N ALA A 234 3.97 16.44 -4.85
CA ALA A 234 5.29 15.81 -5.04
C ALA A 234 5.72 15.79 -6.52
N SER A 235 4.78 15.58 -7.45
CA SER A 235 5.04 15.63 -8.89
C SER A 235 5.35 17.04 -9.41
N VAL A 236 4.67 18.06 -8.88
CA VAL A 236 4.91 19.47 -9.23
C VAL A 236 6.29 19.93 -8.71
N ALA A 237 6.66 19.54 -7.49
CA ALA A 237 7.96 19.89 -6.89
C ALA A 237 9.16 19.23 -7.62
N HIS A 238 8.97 18.10 -8.28
CA HIS A 238 10.02 17.46 -9.10
C HIS A 238 10.01 17.94 -10.56
N GLY A 239 8.90 18.50 -11.05
CA GLY A 239 8.79 19.11 -12.37
C GLY A 239 9.41 20.51 -12.47
N SER A 240 9.51 21.25 -11.36
CA SER A 240 10.10 22.60 -11.32
C SER A 240 11.63 22.65 -11.19
N GLY A 241 12.31 21.51 -11.05
CA GLY A 241 13.77 21.42 -10.96
C GLY A 241 14.49 21.15 -12.29
N GLY A 242 13.77 21.04 -13.41
CA GLY A 242 14.30 20.57 -14.69
C GLY A 242 14.43 21.63 -15.81
N SER A 243 13.88 22.83 -15.66
CA SER A 243 13.91 23.87 -16.70
C SER A 243 14.72 25.09 -16.25
N GLY A 244 16.03 25.08 -16.46
CA GLY A 244 16.84 26.26 -16.10
C GLY A 244 18.35 26.17 -16.30
N ARG A 245 18.86 25.34 -17.22
CA ARG A 245 20.23 25.47 -17.74
C ARG A 245 20.26 25.12 -19.23
N GLY A 246 19.70 26.00 -20.03
CA GLY A 246 20.00 26.12 -21.46
C GLY A 246 20.23 27.60 -21.71
N GLY A 247 21.48 28.03 -21.71
CA GLY A 247 21.84 29.41 -22.01
C GLY A 247 21.60 29.73 -23.49
N PRO A 248 21.38 30.99 -23.85
CA PRO A 248 21.66 31.46 -25.19
C PRO A 248 23.09 32.01 -25.27
N GLN A 249 23.79 31.50 -26.28
CA GLN A 249 24.86 32.10 -27.11
C GLN A 249 25.67 33.27 -26.53
#